data_AF-A0A7Y2B978-F1
#
_entry.id   AF-A0A7Y2B978-F1
#
_cell.length_a   1.000
_cell.length_b   1.000
_cell.length_c   1.000
_cell.angle_alpha   90.00
_cell.angle_beta   90.00
_cell.angle_gamma   90.00
#
_symmetry.space_group_name_H-M   'P 1'
#
loop_
_entity.id
_entity.type
_entity.pdbx_description
1 polymer ?
#
loop_
_entity_poly.entity_id
_entity_poly.type
_entity_poly.pdbx_seq_one_letter_code
_entity_poly.pdbx_strand_id
1 'polypeptide(L)'
;MIKNIIFDLGGVLIDWDPKNVFRKVFTDSNQVDLFIEYICTMEWNVQQDAGRSLENATKVLQLKHPEWHNTIAKYYGEWETMLNGPIHETVKIFKTIKDANKYKIYALTNWSAETFPIAIERYDFLKWF
;
A
#
# COMPACT_ATOMS: atom_id res chain seq x y z
N MET A 1 21.98 -12.51 -21.22
CA MET A 1 22.46 -11.75 -20.05
C MET A 1 21.41 -10.73 -19.65
N ILE A 2 21.11 -10.58 -18.36
CA ILE A 2 20.08 -9.66 -17.84
C ILE A 2 20.57 -8.21 -17.98
N LYS A 3 19.70 -7.29 -18.39
CA LYS A 3 20.00 -5.85 -18.60
C LYS A 3 19.16 -4.92 -17.73
N ASN A 4 17.94 -5.34 -17.39
CA ASN A 4 16.97 -4.54 -16.66
C ASN A 4 16.46 -5.33 -15.45
N ILE A 5 16.19 -4.63 -14.36
CA ILE A 5 15.57 -5.19 -13.15
C ILE A 5 14.36 -4.31 -12.82
N ILE A 6 13.24 -4.96 -12.56
CA ILE A 6 11.99 -4.28 -12.19
C ILE A 6 11.67 -4.69 -10.76
N PHE A 7 11.40 -3.71 -9.91
CA PHE A 7 10.94 -3.92 -8.53
C PHE A 7 9.46 -3.58 -8.44
N ASP A 8 8.69 -4.47 -7.82
CA ASP A 8 7.48 -4.05 -7.13
C ASP A 8 7.86 -3.38 -5.80
N LEU A 9 6.92 -2.67 -5.17
CA LEU A 9 7.17 -1.82 -4.01
C LEU A 9 6.49 -2.37 -2.74
N GLY A 10 5.16 -2.50 -2.75
CA GLY A 10 4.40 -2.99 -1.59
C GLY A 10 4.59 -4.49 -1.38
N GLY A 11 4.94 -4.91 -0.16
CA GLY A 11 5.31 -6.30 0.14
C GLY A 11 6.67 -6.74 -0.41
N VAL A 12 7.39 -5.86 -1.14
CA VAL A 12 8.72 -6.12 -1.67
C VAL A 12 9.77 -5.21 -1.04
N LEU A 13 9.64 -3.89 -1.15
CA LEU A 13 10.55 -2.92 -0.53
C LEU A 13 9.95 -2.28 0.73
N ILE A 14 8.62 -2.20 0.81
CA ILE A 14 7.87 -1.57 1.90
C ILE A 14 6.87 -2.59 2.43
N ASP A 15 6.84 -2.75 3.75
CA ASP A 15 5.82 -3.55 4.42
C ASP A 15 4.50 -2.78 4.40
N TRP A 16 3.56 -3.25 3.56
CA TRP A 16 2.23 -2.68 3.41
C TRP A 16 1.20 -3.69 3.90
N ASP A 17 0.41 -3.29 4.89
CA ASP A 17 -0.66 -4.11 5.44
C ASP A 17 -1.87 -3.22 5.80
N PRO A 18 -3.02 -3.36 5.10
CA PRO A 18 -4.20 -2.55 5.36
C PRO A 18 -4.81 -2.80 6.74
N LYS A 19 -4.51 -3.95 7.38
CA LYS A 19 -4.99 -4.25 8.74
C LYS A 19 -4.42 -3.28 9.76
N ASN A 20 -3.24 -2.69 9.52
CA ASN A 20 -2.60 -1.76 10.46
C ASN A 20 -3.50 -0.59 10.85
N VAL A 21 -4.31 -0.07 9.92
CA VAL A 21 -5.27 1.02 10.21
C VAL A 21 -6.27 0.60 11.28
N PHE A 22 -6.77 -0.63 11.21
CA PHE A 22 -7.85 -1.10 12.06
C PHE A 22 -7.40 -1.74 13.37
N ARG A 23 -6.11 -2.11 13.50
CA ARG A 23 -5.53 -2.61 14.76
C ARG A 23 -5.68 -1.63 15.95
N LYS A 24 -5.84 -0.33 15.68
CA LYS A 24 -6.12 0.70 16.70
C LYS A 24 -7.61 1.04 16.85
N VAL A 25 -8.44 0.57 15.92
CA VAL A 25 -9.89 0.82 15.89
C VAL A 25 -10.65 -0.27 16.63
N PHE A 26 -10.26 -1.53 16.38
CA PHE A 26 -10.86 -2.69 17.04
C PHE A 26 -9.93 -3.22 18.13
N THR A 27 -10.51 -3.60 19.26
CA THR A 27 -9.77 -4.25 20.36
C THR A 27 -9.54 -5.73 20.11
N ASP A 28 -10.37 -6.36 19.26
CA ASP A 28 -10.27 -7.77 18.88
C ASP A 28 -9.67 -7.89 17.47
N SER A 29 -8.58 -8.66 17.34
CA SER A 29 -7.93 -8.91 16.06
C SER A 29 -8.85 -9.63 15.07
N ASN A 30 -9.77 -10.47 15.55
CA ASN A 30 -10.73 -11.14 14.68
C ASN A 30 -11.67 -10.13 14.01
N GLN A 31 -12.02 -9.03 14.68
CA GLN A 31 -12.84 -7.98 14.09
C GLN A 31 -12.08 -7.23 12.98
N VAL A 32 -10.77 -7.03 13.13
CA VAL A 32 -9.93 -6.45 12.06
C VAL A 32 -9.96 -7.36 10.83
N ASP A 33 -9.79 -8.66 11.03
CA ASP A 33 -9.78 -9.63 9.94
C ASP A 33 -11.13 -9.68 9.23
N LEU A 34 -12.22 -9.80 9.98
CA LEU A 34 -13.57 -9.77 9.42
C LEU A 34 -13.87 -8.45 8.69
N PHE A 35 -13.43 -7.31 9.21
CA PHE A 35 -13.67 -6.03 8.57
C PHE A 35 -12.97 -5.91 7.21
N ILE A 36 -11.71 -6.36 7.13
CA ILE A 36 -10.97 -6.42 5.87
C ILE A 36 -11.57 -7.48 4.94
N GLU A 37 -11.97 -8.65 5.45
CA GLU A 37 -12.49 -9.75 4.64
C GLU A 37 -13.87 -9.46 4.04
N TYR A 38 -14.74 -8.75 4.75
CA TYR A 38 -16.14 -8.56 4.34
C TYR A 38 -16.49 -7.13 3.89
N ILE A 39 -15.76 -6.11 4.33
CA ILE A 39 -16.06 -4.70 4.06
C ILE A 39 -14.99 -4.09 3.14
N CYS A 40 -13.78 -3.90 3.65
CA CYS A 40 -12.66 -3.31 2.90
C CYS A 40 -11.81 -4.39 2.21
N THR A 41 -12.49 -5.20 1.38
CA THR A 41 -11.92 -6.38 0.72
C THR A 41 -10.76 -6.06 -0.20
N MET A 42 -9.86 -7.03 -0.41
CA MET A 42 -8.77 -6.89 -1.37
C MET A 42 -9.29 -6.74 -2.79
N GLU A 43 -10.37 -7.43 -3.16
CA GLU A 43 -11.06 -7.29 -4.43
C GLU A 43 -11.62 -5.89 -4.64
N TRP A 44 -12.07 -5.23 -3.57
CA TRP A 44 -12.46 -3.83 -3.61
C TRP A 44 -11.23 -2.91 -3.72
N ASN A 45 -10.15 -3.19 -3.00
CA ASN A 45 -8.94 -2.36 -3.01
C ASN A 45 -8.28 -2.34 -4.40
N VAL A 46 -8.17 -3.51 -5.06
CA VAL A 46 -7.53 -3.65 -6.39
C VAL A 46 -8.26 -2.90 -7.50
N GLN A 47 -9.55 -2.56 -7.33
CA GLN A 47 -10.27 -1.77 -8.34
C GLN A 47 -9.71 -0.34 -8.49
N GLN A 48 -8.93 0.14 -7.52
CA GLN A 48 -8.32 1.47 -7.53
C GLN A 48 -7.11 1.46 -8.46
N ASP A 49 -6.46 0.30 -8.59
CA ASP A 49 -5.37 0.05 -9.53
C ASP A 49 -5.81 0.30 -10.99
N ALA A 50 -7.11 0.13 -11.29
CA ALA A 50 -7.72 0.43 -12.58
C ALA A 50 -8.08 1.92 -12.78
N GLY A 51 -7.72 2.80 -11.84
CA GLY A 51 -7.91 4.25 -11.92
C GLY A 51 -9.14 4.80 -11.20
N ARG A 52 -9.82 4.00 -10.37
CA ARG A 52 -10.90 4.52 -9.50
C ARG A 52 -10.31 5.36 -8.38
N SER A 53 -10.83 6.58 -8.19
CA SER A 53 -10.37 7.46 -7.11
C SER A 53 -10.67 6.90 -5.72
N LEU A 54 -9.82 7.20 -4.76
CA LEU A 54 -9.97 6.78 -3.36
C LEU A 54 -11.26 7.34 -2.73
N GLU A 55 -11.64 8.56 -3.10
CA GLU A 55 -12.90 9.19 -2.70
C GLU A 55 -14.11 8.37 -3.17
N ASN A 56 -14.15 8.00 -4.46
CA ASN A 56 -15.24 7.21 -5.01
C ASN A 56 -15.26 5.81 -4.41
N ALA A 57 -14.10 5.18 -4.23
CA ALA A 57 -13.99 3.87 -3.59
C ALA A 57 -14.57 3.89 -2.17
N THR A 58 -14.25 4.92 -1.39
CA THR A 58 -14.73 5.13 -0.02
C THR A 58 -16.25 5.30 0.00
N LYS A 59 -16.80 6.20 -0.84
CA LYS A 59 -18.24 6.46 -0.92
C LYS A 59 -19.04 5.21 -1.27
N VAL A 60 -18.54 4.38 -2.20
CA VAL A 60 -19.21 3.13 -2.60
C VAL A 60 -19.40 2.20 -1.40
N LEU A 61 -18.37 2.00 -0.58
CA LEU A 61 -18.50 1.16 0.61
C LEU A 61 -19.36 1.80 1.69
N GLN A 62 -19.24 3.11 1.91
CA GLN A 62 -20.04 3.83 2.89
C GLN A 62 -21.55 3.78 2.59
N LEU A 63 -21.94 3.81 1.31
CA LEU A 63 -23.32 3.65 0.90
C LEU A 63 -23.81 2.21 1.09
N LYS A 64 -22.94 1.23 0.86
CA LYS A 64 -23.26 -0.20 1.02
C LYS A 64 -23.33 -0.64 2.49
N HIS A 65 -22.54 0.01 3.35
CA HIS A 65 -22.38 -0.30 4.77
C HIS A 65 -22.48 0.97 5.64
N PRO A 66 -23.67 1.60 5.73
CA PRO A 66 -23.85 2.87 6.46
C PRO A 66 -23.45 2.79 7.94
N GLU A 67 -23.61 1.62 8.57
CA GLU A 67 -23.23 1.36 9.96
C GLU A 67 -21.71 1.48 10.18
N TRP A 68 -20.92 1.28 9.14
CA TRP A 68 -19.45 1.35 9.17
C TRP A 68 -18.90 2.64 8.57
N HIS A 69 -19.75 3.64 8.31
CA HIS A 69 -19.39 4.84 7.54
C HIS A 69 -18.07 5.49 7.97
N ASN A 70 -17.92 5.77 9.27
CA ASN A 70 -16.72 6.40 9.82
C ASN A 70 -15.51 5.47 9.83
N THR A 71 -15.71 4.16 10.04
CA THR A 71 -14.63 3.17 10.03
C THR A 71 -14.08 3.00 8.62
N ILE A 72 -14.94 2.95 7.61
CA ILE A 72 -14.55 2.88 6.19
C ILE A 72 -13.71 4.10 5.80
N ALA A 73 -14.08 5.30 6.25
CA ALA A 73 -13.34 6.52 5.97
C ALA A 73 -11.88 6.45 6.42
N LYS A 74 -11.58 5.69 7.49
CA LYS A 74 -10.21 5.51 7.98
C LYS A 74 -9.29 4.77 7.01
N TYR A 75 -9.83 3.89 6.15
CA TYR A 75 -9.02 3.09 5.23
C TYR A 75 -8.08 3.97 4.40
N TYR A 76 -8.62 4.99 3.74
CA TYR A 76 -7.80 5.95 2.99
C TYR A 76 -7.45 7.21 3.79
N GLY A 77 -8.27 7.60 4.78
CA GLY A 77 -7.99 8.76 5.64
C GLY A 77 -6.78 8.59 6.56
N GLU A 78 -6.43 7.35 6.92
CA GLU A 78 -5.26 7.01 7.74
C GLU A 78 -4.30 6.06 7.00
N TRP A 79 -4.32 6.08 5.66
CA TRP A 79 -3.61 5.15 4.78
C TRP A 79 -2.12 5.01 5.10
N GLU A 80 -1.45 6.07 5.55
CA GLU A 80 -0.03 6.02 5.94
C GLU A 80 0.26 5.01 7.07
N THR A 81 -0.73 4.72 7.91
CA THR A 81 -0.64 3.70 8.97
C THR A 81 -0.50 2.30 8.38
N MET A 82 -0.94 2.08 7.13
CA MET A 82 -0.73 0.81 6.42
C MET A 82 0.74 0.51 6.15
N LEU A 83 1.58 1.54 6.07
CA LEU A 83 3.01 1.41 5.80
C LEU A 83 3.77 1.20 7.12
N ASN A 84 4.20 -0.04 7.34
CA ASN A 84 4.90 -0.47 8.54
C ASN A 84 6.43 -0.26 8.46
N GLY A 85 6.93 0.30 7.36
CA GLY A 85 8.34 0.62 7.19
C GLY A 85 9.00 -0.14 6.04
N PRO A 86 10.31 0.05 5.86
CA PRO A 86 11.08 -0.65 4.85
C PRO A 86 11.23 -2.14 5.20
N ILE A 87 11.18 -3.00 4.20
CA ILE A 87 11.68 -4.37 4.32
C ILE A 87 13.21 -4.29 4.16
N HIS A 88 13.92 -4.23 5.30
CA HIS A 88 15.34 -3.86 5.32
C HIS A 88 16.23 -4.78 4.49
N GLU A 89 15.94 -6.07 4.47
CA GLU A 89 16.67 -7.10 3.74
C GLU A 89 16.60 -6.88 2.22
N THR A 90 15.40 -6.60 1.69
CA THR A 90 15.21 -6.36 0.25
C THR A 90 15.70 -4.99 -0.16
N VAL A 91 15.57 -3.96 0.69
CA VAL A 91 16.16 -2.64 0.45
C VAL A 91 17.69 -2.71 0.39
N LYS A 92 18.32 -3.54 1.23
CA LYS A 92 19.78 -3.78 1.18
C LYS A 92 20.20 -4.45 -0.14
N ILE A 93 19.41 -5.40 -0.65
CA ILE A 93 19.63 -6.02 -1.96
C ILE A 93 19.46 -4.98 -3.07
N PHE A 94 18.40 -4.17 -3.03
CA PHE A 94 18.16 -3.09 -3.98
C PHE A 94 19.34 -2.10 -4.01
N LYS A 95 19.83 -1.67 -2.85
CA LYS A 95 21.01 -0.79 -2.75
C LYS A 95 22.24 -1.41 -3.40
N THR A 96 22.51 -2.69 -3.14
CA THR A 96 23.64 -3.43 -3.73
C THR A 96 23.54 -3.47 -5.27
N ILE A 97 22.34 -3.74 -5.79
CA ILE A 97 22.07 -3.78 -7.24
C ILE A 97 22.23 -2.38 -7.86
N LYS A 98 21.73 -1.33 -7.20
CA LYS A 98 21.84 0.06 -7.62
C LYS A 98 23.29 0.53 -7.69
N ASP A 99 24.08 0.20 -6.67
CA ASP A 99 25.48 0.63 -6.55
C ASP A 99 26.40 -0.10 -7.54
N ALA A 100 26.03 -1.32 -7.95
CA ALA A 100 26.75 -2.02 -9.00
C ALA A 100 26.69 -1.30 -10.37
N ASN A 101 25.72 -0.38 -10.55
CA ASN A 101 25.55 0.46 -11.74
C ASN A 101 25.59 -0.32 -13.08
N LYS A 102 25.15 -1.57 -13.06
CA LYS A 102 25.23 -2.51 -14.18
C LYS A 102 23.89 -2.68 -14.91
N TYR A 103 22.79 -2.44 -14.22
CA TYR A 103 21.44 -2.69 -14.69
C TYR A 103 20.66 -1.39 -14.76
N LYS A 104 19.72 -1.28 -15.70
CA LYS A 104 18.66 -0.29 -15.62
C LYS A 104 17.63 -0.78 -14.61
N ILE A 105 17.26 0.06 -13.66
CA ILE A 105 16.34 -0.31 -12.59
C ILE A 105 15.06 0.49 -12.75
N TYR A 106 13.92 -0.18 -12.62
CA TYR A 106 12.60 0.42 -12.74
C TYR A 106 11.71 -0.03 -11.59
N ALA A 107 10.77 0.82 -11.19
CA ALA A 107 9.65 0.42 -10.35
C ALA A 107 8.43 0.13 -11.23
N LEU A 108 7.69 -0.93 -10.91
CA LEU A 108 6.38 -1.22 -11.49
C LEU A 108 5.46 -1.64 -10.35
N THR A 109 4.46 -0.82 -10.05
CA THR A 109 3.56 -1.02 -8.92
C THR A 109 2.14 -0.61 -9.29
N ASN A 110 1.17 -1.27 -8.65
CA ASN A 110 -0.24 -0.93 -8.70
C ASN A 110 -0.64 0.15 -7.68
N TRP A 111 0.34 0.74 -6.98
CA TRP A 111 0.13 1.80 -6.00
C TRP A 111 -0.68 2.97 -6.55
N SER A 112 -1.73 3.38 -5.83
CA SER A 112 -2.55 4.53 -6.22
C SER A 112 -1.72 5.81 -6.39
N ALA A 113 -1.93 6.51 -7.50
CA ALA A 113 -1.30 7.79 -7.77
C ALA A 113 -1.65 8.86 -6.73
N GLU A 114 -2.76 8.72 -6.01
CA GLU A 114 -3.18 9.65 -4.94
C GLU A 114 -2.31 9.52 -3.68
N THR A 115 -1.75 8.33 -3.40
CA THR A 115 -0.96 8.07 -2.18
C THR A 115 0.52 7.83 -2.44
N PHE A 116 0.91 7.56 -3.69
CA PHE A 116 2.31 7.34 -4.05
C PHE A 116 3.24 8.53 -3.73
N PRO A 117 2.85 9.81 -3.94
CA PRO A 117 3.70 10.95 -3.55
C PRO A 117 4.08 10.94 -2.05
N ILE A 118 3.16 10.52 -1.18
CA ILE A 118 3.41 10.42 0.26
C ILE A 118 4.50 9.38 0.56
N ALA A 119 4.47 8.23 -0.15
CA ALA A 119 5.50 7.21 -0.01
C ALA A 119 6.89 7.72 -0.45
N ILE A 120 6.96 8.49 -1.54
CA ILE A 120 8.21 9.09 -2.05
C ILE A 120 8.83 10.06 -1.03
N GLU A 121 8.00 10.84 -0.34
CA GLU A 121 8.45 11.74 0.72
C GLU A 121 8.96 10.97 1.94
N ARG A 122 8.32 9.86 2.30
CA ARG A 122 8.63 9.06 3.49
C ARG A 122 9.81 8.10 3.33
N TYR A 123 10.05 7.58 2.12
CA TYR A 123 11.05 6.55 1.86
C TYR A 123 12.06 7.00 0.81
N ASP A 124 13.22 7.46 1.27
CA ASP A 124 14.27 8.01 0.39
C ASP A 124 14.76 7.05 -0.69
N PHE A 125 14.71 5.73 -0.45
CA PHE A 125 15.14 4.75 -1.45
C PHE A 125 14.24 4.70 -2.68
N LEU A 126 13.01 5.20 -2.61
CA LEU A 126 12.15 5.29 -3.79
C LEU A 126 12.68 6.33 -4.80
N LYS A 127 13.59 7.23 -4.39
CA LYS A 127 14.27 8.17 -5.28
C LYS A 127 15.50 7.57 -5.98
N TRP A 128 15.79 6.28 -5.77
CA TRP A 128 16.94 5.59 -6.37
C TRP A 128 16.64 4.98 -7.74
N PHE A 129 15.36 4.90 -8.13
CA PHE A 129 14.94 4.41 -9.44
C PHE A 129 15.31 5.39 -10.56
#